data_AF-A0A542MAN5-F1
#
_entry.id   AF-A0A542MAN5-F1
#
_cell.length_a   1.000
_cell.length_b   1.000
_cell.length_c   1.000
_cell.angle_alpha   90.00
_cell.angle_beta   90.00
_cell.angle_gamma   90.00
#
_symmetry.space_group_name_H-M   'P 1'
#
loop_
_entity.id
_entity.type
_entity.pdbx_description
1 polymer ?
#
loop_
_entity_poly.entity_id
_entity_poly.type
_entity_poly.pdbx_seq_one_letter_code
_entity_poly.pdbx_strand_id
1 'polypeptide(L)'
;MKKAFYSAIAAIAFLSASAAQAVTVNYNYAVPLDGSGKTSAFVGIPNVFVETFDRADGSGGITWASNLVTVTTVSGGGLGFAQGSMPNVYAAPANDTTHFAYGPAQGSGVSDAEVNFNYAGLLGTLGSNASLNYFGLYYGSIDTFNDVTFYNAQGGVIQTITGSFLIGLFNGQSGETQSDSSNIYVNLFFSPQEQFTSFSFKTSSQAFEVDNLVVGYQVVNPVPEPASVALLGLGFAGLGFARRRNRKQA
;
A
#
# COMPACT_ATOMS: atom_id res chain seq x y z
N MET A 1 -16.11 -70.38 -10.75
CA MET A 1 -15.30 -69.21 -11.19
C MET A 1 -16.18 -67.97 -11.15
N LYS A 2 -16.16 -67.21 -10.05
CA LYS A 2 -16.96 -66.00 -9.87
C LYS A 2 -16.09 -64.79 -10.24
N LYS A 3 -16.54 -63.97 -11.19
CA LYS A 3 -15.87 -62.74 -11.62
C LYS A 3 -16.18 -61.64 -10.61
N ALA A 4 -15.16 -61.06 -9.98
CA ALA A 4 -15.28 -59.88 -9.14
C ALA A 4 -15.10 -58.62 -10.02
N PHE A 5 -16.12 -57.76 -10.03
CA PHE A 5 -16.07 -56.41 -10.56
C PHE A 5 -15.37 -55.51 -9.53
N TYR A 6 -14.32 -54.80 -9.93
CA TYR A 6 -13.73 -53.73 -9.13
C TYR A 6 -14.33 -52.40 -9.57
N SER A 7 -15.06 -51.74 -8.66
CA SER A 7 -15.62 -50.40 -8.84
C SER A 7 -14.51 -49.36 -8.68
N ALA A 8 -14.35 -48.46 -9.65
CA ALA A 8 -13.49 -47.29 -9.54
C ALA A 8 -14.23 -46.18 -8.75
N ILE A 9 -13.70 -45.80 -7.59
CA ILE A 9 -14.14 -44.62 -6.84
C ILE A 9 -13.34 -43.43 -7.39
N ALA A 10 -14.00 -42.51 -8.07
CA ALA A 10 -13.44 -41.22 -8.43
C ALA A 10 -13.42 -40.31 -7.20
N ALA A 11 -12.25 -40.01 -6.67
CA ALA A 11 -12.08 -39.00 -5.62
C ALA A 11 -12.19 -37.61 -6.27
N ILE A 12 -13.31 -36.92 -6.03
CA ILE A 12 -13.44 -35.49 -6.34
C ILE A 12 -12.68 -34.74 -5.25
N ALA A 13 -11.49 -34.24 -5.58
CA ALA A 13 -10.78 -33.30 -4.74
C ALA A 13 -11.51 -31.94 -4.80
N PHE A 14 -12.25 -31.60 -3.75
CA PHE A 14 -12.67 -30.24 -3.51
C PHE A 14 -11.45 -29.42 -3.13
N LEU A 15 -10.86 -28.72 -4.11
CA LEU A 15 -9.96 -27.60 -3.83
C LEU A 15 -10.83 -26.48 -3.24
N SER A 16 -10.90 -26.37 -1.93
CA SER A 16 -11.34 -25.13 -1.30
C SER A 16 -10.27 -24.08 -1.56
N ALA A 17 -10.47 -23.25 -2.58
CA ALA A 17 -9.72 -22.01 -2.73
C ALA A 17 -10.01 -21.16 -1.49
N SER A 18 -9.08 -21.10 -0.55
CA SER A 18 -9.06 -20.02 0.44
C SER A 18 -8.98 -18.72 -0.36
N ALA A 19 -9.94 -17.81 -0.17
CA ALA A 19 -9.83 -16.46 -0.72
C ALA A 19 -8.49 -15.88 -0.25
N ALA A 20 -7.58 -15.59 -1.20
CA ALA A 20 -6.34 -14.92 -0.88
C ALA A 20 -6.70 -13.56 -0.27
N GLN A 21 -6.09 -13.19 0.86
CA GLN A 21 -6.26 -11.85 1.39
C GLN A 21 -5.58 -10.87 0.45
N ALA A 22 -6.42 -10.01 -0.11
CA ALA A 22 -6.15 -8.74 -0.78
C ALA A 22 -4.87 -8.03 -0.30
N VAL A 23 -4.85 -7.77 1.00
CA VAL A 23 -3.83 -7.00 1.71
C VAL A 23 -3.53 -7.69 3.03
N THR A 24 -2.25 -7.88 3.34
CA THR A 24 -1.79 -8.32 4.67
C THR A 24 -1.39 -7.10 5.49
N VAL A 25 -1.87 -7.01 6.72
CA VAL A 25 -1.56 -5.89 7.63
C VAL A 25 -0.71 -6.37 8.80
N ASN A 26 0.33 -5.62 9.17
CA ASN A 26 1.05 -5.82 10.42
C ASN A 26 1.47 -4.49 11.06
N TYR A 27 1.95 -4.54 12.30
CA TYR A 27 2.20 -3.35 13.13
C TYR A 27 3.64 -3.27 13.65
N ASN A 28 4.56 -3.94 12.95
CA ASN A 28 5.98 -3.88 13.30
C ASN A 28 6.55 -2.51 12.90
N TYR A 29 7.51 -2.02 13.67
CA TYR A 29 8.18 -0.75 13.39
C TYR A 29 9.67 -0.80 13.75
N ALA A 30 10.41 0.13 13.19
CA ALA A 30 11.73 0.53 13.63
C ALA A 30 11.65 1.91 14.31
N VAL A 31 12.60 2.20 15.19
CA VAL A 31 12.75 3.52 15.82
C VAL A 31 13.88 4.25 15.10
N PRO A 32 13.60 5.31 14.32
CA PRO A 32 14.62 6.10 13.66
C PRO A 32 15.39 6.98 14.67
N LEU A 33 16.60 7.40 14.28
CA LEU A 33 17.48 8.22 15.13
C LEU A 33 17.22 9.73 15.01
N ASP A 34 16.33 10.14 14.11
CA ASP A 34 15.99 11.54 13.84
C ASP A 34 14.95 12.10 14.81
N GLY A 35 14.30 11.25 15.61
CA GLY A 35 13.28 11.64 16.57
C GLY A 35 11.85 11.65 16.02
N SER A 36 11.59 11.07 14.85
CA SER A 36 10.27 10.94 14.22
C SER A 36 9.42 9.77 14.77
N GLY A 37 9.82 9.21 15.92
CA GLY A 37 9.08 8.19 16.64
C GLY A 37 9.17 6.79 16.01
N LYS A 38 8.34 6.48 15.01
CA LYS A 38 8.22 5.14 14.42
C LYS A 38 8.30 5.21 12.90
N THR A 39 9.06 4.29 12.30
CA THR A 39 9.18 4.15 10.85
C THR A 39 9.19 2.69 10.42
N SER A 40 9.22 2.45 9.11
CA SER A 40 9.27 1.11 8.55
C SER A 40 10.62 0.44 8.80
N ALA A 41 10.62 -0.86 9.08
CA ALA A 41 11.83 -1.67 9.07
C ALA A 41 12.47 -1.80 7.67
N PHE A 42 11.79 -1.34 6.61
CA PHE A 42 12.31 -1.34 5.24
C PHE A 42 12.99 -0.02 4.85
N VAL A 43 13.03 0.99 5.73
CA VAL A 43 13.81 2.21 5.46
C VAL A 43 15.28 1.85 5.24
N GLY A 44 15.88 2.41 4.18
CA GLY A 44 17.27 2.12 3.78
C GLY A 44 17.45 0.87 2.92
N ILE A 45 16.38 0.14 2.60
CA ILE A 45 16.39 -0.97 1.65
C ILE A 45 16.08 -0.44 0.23
N PRO A 46 16.63 -1.06 -0.85
CA PRO A 46 16.30 -0.67 -2.21
C PRO A 46 14.79 -0.69 -2.51
N ASN A 47 14.39 0.15 -3.46
CA ASN A 47 13.01 0.28 -3.95
C ASN A 47 11.99 0.74 -2.91
N VAL A 48 12.43 1.57 -1.97
CA VAL A 48 11.60 2.17 -0.93
C VAL A 48 11.73 3.70 -1.01
N PHE A 49 10.60 4.39 -0.96
CA PHE A 49 10.51 5.84 -0.80
C PHE A 49 9.98 6.16 0.59
N VAL A 50 10.55 7.18 1.22
CA VAL A 50 10.17 7.66 2.55
C VAL A 50 9.78 9.12 2.44
N GLU A 51 8.67 9.50 3.06
CA GLU A 51 8.22 10.87 3.27
C GLU A 51 8.10 11.09 4.79
N THR A 52 8.93 11.99 5.30
CA THR A 52 9.00 12.35 6.73
C THR A 52 8.43 13.74 7.00
N PHE A 53 7.95 14.44 5.96
CA PHE A 53 7.49 15.83 6.03
C PHE A 53 8.52 16.85 6.56
N ASP A 54 9.77 16.44 6.80
CA ASP A 54 10.88 17.31 7.20
C ASP A 54 11.67 17.80 5.99
N ARG A 55 11.46 19.05 5.60
CA ARG A 55 12.22 19.62 4.50
C ARG A 55 13.64 19.98 4.93
N ALA A 56 14.55 19.93 3.97
CA ALA A 56 15.96 20.28 4.18
C ALA A 56 16.20 21.73 4.65
N ASP A 57 15.22 22.62 4.45
CA ASP A 57 15.25 24.00 4.96
C ASP A 57 14.78 24.13 6.42
N GLY A 58 14.44 23.01 7.06
CA GLY A 58 13.95 22.95 8.44
C GLY A 58 12.47 23.26 8.60
N SER A 59 11.72 23.42 7.50
CA SER A 59 10.26 23.59 7.53
C SER A 59 9.52 22.26 7.36
N GLY A 60 8.25 22.24 7.78
CA GLY A 60 7.34 21.14 7.49
C GLY A 60 6.80 21.21 6.06
N GLY A 61 6.68 20.05 5.42
CA GLY A 61 5.99 19.91 4.14
C GLY A 61 6.42 18.68 3.37
N ILE A 62 5.68 18.39 2.29
CA ILE A 62 6.02 17.29 1.36
C ILE A 62 7.50 17.41 0.95
N THR A 63 8.25 16.34 1.19
CA THR A 63 9.66 16.16 0.83
C THR A 63 9.81 15.45 -0.51
N TRP A 64 8.80 14.68 -0.93
CA TRP A 64 8.76 14.13 -2.29
C TRP A 64 8.62 15.21 -3.36
N ALA A 65 9.31 14.99 -4.47
CA ALA A 65 9.18 15.85 -5.63
C ALA A 65 7.75 15.76 -6.21
N SER A 66 7.15 16.91 -6.53
CA SER A 66 5.75 16.99 -6.98
C SER A 66 5.47 16.27 -8.30
N ASN A 67 6.51 15.99 -9.09
CA ASN A 67 6.40 15.17 -10.30
C ASN A 67 6.34 13.67 -10.01
N LEU A 68 6.68 13.23 -8.80
CA LEU A 68 6.60 11.84 -8.37
C LEU A 68 5.28 11.58 -7.63
N VAL A 69 4.91 12.48 -6.71
CA VAL A 69 3.69 12.36 -5.92
C VAL A 69 2.90 13.65 -6.00
N THR A 70 1.64 13.53 -6.40
CA THR A 70 0.68 14.64 -6.36
C THR A 70 -0.18 14.50 -5.11
N VAL A 71 -0.20 15.54 -4.28
CA VAL A 71 -1.04 15.61 -3.08
C VAL A 71 -2.17 16.59 -3.35
N THR A 72 -3.42 16.13 -3.23
CA THR A 72 -4.60 16.96 -3.52
C THR A 72 -5.59 16.92 -2.36
N THR A 73 -6.16 18.08 -2.04
CA THR A 73 -7.36 18.14 -1.20
C THR A 73 -8.55 17.73 -2.04
N VAL A 74 -9.16 16.60 -1.68
CA VAL A 74 -10.39 16.08 -2.31
C VAL A 74 -11.60 16.80 -1.73
N SER A 75 -11.62 17.02 -0.42
CA SER A 75 -12.66 17.79 0.28
C SER A 75 -12.15 18.35 1.60
N GLY A 76 -12.88 19.31 2.18
CA GLY A 76 -12.60 19.87 3.50
C GLY A 76 -11.32 20.72 3.57
N GLY A 77 -10.69 20.74 4.74
CA GLY A 77 -9.63 21.70 5.09
C GLY A 77 -8.21 21.33 4.70
N GLY A 78 -8.03 20.30 3.87
CA GLY A 78 -6.72 19.93 3.31
C GLY A 78 -5.67 19.52 4.35
N LEU A 79 -4.40 19.57 3.94
CA LEU A 79 -3.25 19.12 4.72
C LEU A 79 -2.46 20.30 5.28
N GLY A 80 -2.12 20.24 6.57
CA GLY A 80 -1.15 21.11 7.24
C GLY A 80 0.10 20.32 7.66
N PHE A 81 1.14 21.04 8.09
CA PHE A 81 2.38 20.46 8.62
C PHE A 81 2.75 21.20 9.90
N ALA A 82 3.12 20.46 10.94
CA ALA A 82 3.44 21.03 12.24
C ALA A 82 4.47 20.20 13.00
N GLN A 83 4.99 20.77 14.09
CA GLN A 83 5.73 20.07 15.14
C GLN A 83 5.03 20.29 16.48
N GLY A 84 5.17 19.34 17.40
CA GLY A 84 4.52 19.39 18.71
C GLY A 84 3.00 19.31 18.62
N SER A 85 2.32 19.77 19.67
CA SER A 85 0.85 19.65 19.77
C SER A 85 0.19 21.00 20.02
N MET A 86 -0.93 21.23 19.35
CA MET A 86 -1.79 22.39 19.56
C MET A 86 -3.20 21.91 19.95
N PRO A 87 -3.68 22.25 21.16
CA PRO A 87 -4.98 21.79 21.64
C PRO A 87 -6.11 22.06 20.64
N ASN A 88 -6.90 21.02 20.37
CA ASN A 88 -8.02 21.03 19.42
C ASN A 88 -7.64 21.33 17.96
N VAL A 89 -6.36 21.21 17.59
CA VAL A 89 -5.93 21.42 16.19
C VAL A 89 -5.18 20.20 15.64
N TYR A 90 -4.12 19.78 16.33
CA TYR A 90 -3.30 18.63 15.98
C TYR A 90 -2.50 18.17 17.21
N ALA A 91 -2.08 16.90 17.21
CA ALA A 91 -1.11 16.39 18.17
C ALA A 91 0.03 15.64 17.47
N ALA A 92 1.27 15.93 17.85
CA ALA A 92 2.40 15.14 17.37
C ALA A 92 2.17 13.65 17.70
N PRO A 93 2.43 12.73 16.75
CA PRO A 93 2.47 11.31 17.06
C PRO A 93 3.35 11.04 18.28
N ALA A 94 3.02 10.01 19.08
CA ALA A 94 3.75 9.75 20.31
C ALA A 94 5.28 9.62 20.10
N ASN A 95 6.07 10.37 20.86
CA ASN A 95 7.54 10.44 20.75
C ASN A 95 8.08 11.00 19.42
N ASP A 96 7.24 11.66 18.63
CA ASP A 96 7.65 12.41 17.45
C ASP A 96 8.03 13.85 17.85
N THR A 97 9.23 14.26 17.45
CA THR A 97 9.79 15.60 17.66
C THR A 97 10.08 16.33 16.34
N THR A 98 9.77 15.70 15.21
CA THR A 98 9.96 16.22 13.86
C THR A 98 8.67 16.80 13.31
N HIS A 99 8.67 17.18 12.03
CA HIS A 99 7.43 17.60 11.36
C HIS A 99 6.59 16.40 10.98
N PHE A 100 5.28 16.54 11.13
CA PHE A 100 4.31 15.56 10.66
C PHE A 100 3.23 16.28 9.86
N ALA A 101 2.49 15.51 9.06
CA ALA A 101 1.33 16.02 8.35
C ALA A 101 0.06 15.81 9.19
N TYR A 102 -0.85 16.79 9.14
CA TYR A 102 -2.13 16.69 9.80
C TYR A 102 -3.25 17.25 8.93
N GLY A 103 -4.48 16.85 9.22
CA GLY A 103 -5.66 17.41 8.57
C GLY A 103 -6.86 17.42 9.51
N PRO A 104 -7.76 18.40 9.38
CA PRO A 104 -7.74 19.51 8.43
C PRO A 104 -6.66 20.56 8.76
N ALA A 105 -6.16 21.27 7.74
CA ALA A 105 -5.18 22.33 7.95
C ALA A 105 -5.74 23.46 8.84
N GLN A 106 -4.89 23.99 9.72
CA GLN A 106 -5.28 25.09 10.61
C GLN A 106 -5.73 26.31 9.80
N GLY A 107 -6.83 26.93 10.21
CA GLY A 107 -7.36 28.13 9.55
C GLY A 107 -8.19 27.86 8.30
N SER A 108 -8.42 26.59 7.94
CA SER A 108 -9.31 26.20 6.82
C SER A 108 -10.78 26.55 7.06
N GLY A 109 -11.20 26.72 8.32
CA GLY A 109 -12.57 27.04 8.70
C GLY A 109 -13.54 25.85 8.69
N VAL A 110 -13.02 24.63 8.48
CA VAL A 110 -13.79 23.37 8.49
C VAL A 110 -13.09 22.32 9.34
N SER A 111 -13.86 21.33 9.82
CA SER A 111 -13.37 20.27 10.71
C SER A 111 -13.17 18.93 10.00
N ASP A 112 -13.58 18.80 8.74
CA ASP A 112 -13.36 17.61 7.92
C ASP A 112 -12.25 17.82 6.89
N ALA A 113 -11.65 16.73 6.45
CA ALA A 113 -10.68 16.75 5.35
C ALA A 113 -10.62 15.38 4.69
N GLU A 114 -10.49 15.39 3.36
CA GLU A 114 -10.00 14.25 2.60
C GLU A 114 -8.84 14.71 1.71
N VAL A 115 -7.68 14.06 1.87
CA VAL A 115 -6.46 14.39 1.15
C VAL A 115 -5.95 13.12 0.45
N ASN A 116 -5.78 13.19 -0.86
CA ASN A 116 -5.29 12.09 -1.68
C ASN A 116 -3.81 12.26 -2.01
N PHE A 117 -3.05 11.17 -1.91
CA PHE A 117 -1.67 11.06 -2.34
C PHE A 117 -1.61 10.12 -3.54
N ASN A 118 -1.25 10.67 -4.69
CA ASN A 118 -1.25 9.95 -5.97
C ASN A 118 0.17 9.74 -6.50
N TYR A 119 0.55 8.48 -6.69
CA TYR A 119 1.88 8.03 -7.12
C TYR A 119 1.98 7.75 -8.63
N ALA A 120 1.00 8.19 -9.44
CA ALA A 120 1.04 8.00 -10.89
C ALA A 120 2.31 8.59 -11.52
N GLY A 121 2.80 9.72 -10.99
CA GLY A 121 4.07 10.32 -11.42
C GLY A 121 5.26 9.38 -11.19
N LEU A 122 5.38 8.85 -9.97
CA LEU A 122 6.40 7.89 -9.61
C LEU A 122 6.34 6.63 -10.50
N LEU A 123 5.16 6.02 -10.63
CA LEU A 123 4.96 4.84 -11.47
C LEU A 123 5.34 5.12 -12.94
N GLY A 124 5.03 6.33 -13.43
CA GLY A 124 5.45 6.78 -14.75
C GLY A 124 6.97 6.83 -14.92
N THR A 125 7.71 7.25 -13.89
CA THR A 125 9.19 7.25 -13.92
C THR A 125 9.80 5.86 -13.85
N LEU A 126 9.14 4.91 -13.17
CA LEU A 126 9.62 3.54 -13.01
C LEU A 126 9.29 2.64 -14.22
N GLY A 127 8.28 3.01 -15.02
CA GLY A 127 7.87 2.33 -16.24
C GLY A 127 6.68 1.39 -16.07
N SER A 128 6.18 0.85 -17.19
CA SER A 128 4.90 0.10 -17.25
C SER A 128 4.85 -1.21 -16.46
N ASN A 129 6.00 -1.72 -16.03
CA ASN A 129 6.10 -2.96 -15.27
C ASN A 129 6.35 -2.70 -13.77
N ALA A 130 6.26 -1.44 -13.35
CA ALA A 130 6.39 -1.04 -11.97
C ALA A 130 5.04 -1.08 -11.25
N SER A 131 5.10 -1.40 -9.96
CA SER A 131 3.92 -1.43 -9.10
C SER A 131 4.27 -1.16 -7.66
N LEU A 132 3.33 -0.55 -6.92
CA LEU A 132 3.44 -0.39 -5.47
C LEU A 132 2.89 -1.65 -4.78
N ASN A 133 3.69 -2.23 -3.89
CA ASN A 133 3.36 -3.48 -3.20
C ASN A 133 3.43 -3.36 -1.67
N TYR A 134 3.85 -2.20 -1.16
CA TYR A 134 3.98 -1.95 0.26
C TYR A 134 3.65 -0.50 0.59
N PHE A 135 2.91 -0.31 1.68
CA PHE A 135 2.68 0.98 2.31
C PHE A 135 2.92 0.88 3.81
N GLY A 136 3.63 1.85 4.36
CA GLY A 136 3.83 2.05 5.80
C GLY A 136 3.45 3.47 6.17
N LEU A 137 2.93 3.68 7.37
CA LEU A 137 2.70 5.00 7.95
C LEU A 137 2.80 4.95 9.46
N TYR A 138 3.33 6.02 10.06
CA TYR A 138 3.16 6.27 11.48
C TYR A 138 1.87 7.06 11.67
N TYR A 139 0.85 6.41 12.21
CA TYR A 139 -0.44 7.03 12.45
C TYR A 139 -0.55 7.45 13.90
N GLY A 140 -0.50 8.76 14.15
CA GLY A 140 -0.59 9.38 15.46
C GLY A 140 -2.02 9.69 15.88
N SER A 141 -2.26 9.73 17.20
CA SER A 141 -3.49 10.18 17.84
C SER A 141 -4.78 9.71 17.14
N ILE A 142 -4.82 8.45 16.73
CA ILE A 142 -5.88 7.92 15.87
C ILE A 142 -7.25 8.13 16.51
N ASP A 143 -8.17 8.70 15.75
CA ASP A 143 -9.57 8.82 16.11
C ASP A 143 -10.45 7.82 15.37
N THR A 144 -11.58 7.47 16.00
CA THR A 144 -12.59 6.55 15.44
C THR A 144 -13.21 7.04 14.13
N PHE A 145 -13.08 8.32 13.83
CA PHE A 145 -13.60 9.01 12.65
C PHE A 145 -12.53 9.32 11.59
N ASN A 146 -11.31 8.78 11.72
CA ASN A 146 -10.32 8.85 10.67
C ASN A 146 -10.24 7.54 9.87
N ASP A 147 -10.04 7.62 8.56
CA ASP A 147 -9.92 6.48 7.67
C ASP A 147 -8.75 6.66 6.67
N VAL A 148 -8.12 5.55 6.29
CA VAL A 148 -7.14 5.48 5.19
C VAL A 148 -7.69 4.56 4.11
N THR A 149 -7.95 5.08 2.92
CA THR A 149 -8.50 4.30 1.79
C THR A 149 -7.52 4.21 0.64
N PHE A 150 -7.28 3.00 0.13
CA PHE A 150 -6.37 2.71 -0.98
C PHE A 150 -7.14 2.45 -2.27
N TYR A 151 -6.64 3.00 -3.38
CA TYR A 151 -7.29 2.92 -4.68
C TYR A 151 -6.39 2.31 -5.75
N ASN A 152 -6.97 1.51 -6.64
CA ASN A 152 -6.32 1.06 -7.86
C ASN A 152 -6.22 2.19 -8.91
N ALA A 153 -5.58 1.91 -10.04
CA ALA A 153 -5.37 2.87 -11.12
C ALA A 153 -6.65 3.43 -11.74
N GLN A 154 -7.77 2.71 -11.61
CA GLN A 154 -9.09 3.09 -12.12
C GLN A 154 -9.94 3.85 -11.08
N GLY A 155 -9.41 4.10 -9.88
CA GLY A 155 -10.13 4.73 -8.77
C GLY A 155 -11.04 3.79 -7.99
N GLY A 156 -10.97 2.48 -8.22
CA GLY A 156 -11.66 1.47 -7.43
C GLY A 156 -10.98 1.28 -6.07
N VAL A 157 -11.79 1.17 -5.01
CA VAL A 157 -11.31 0.92 -3.64
C VAL A 157 -10.76 -0.50 -3.54
N ILE A 158 -9.55 -0.63 -3.01
CA ILE A 158 -8.89 -1.91 -2.69
C ILE A 158 -9.12 -2.25 -1.21
N GLN A 159 -8.80 -1.30 -0.32
CA GLN A 159 -8.85 -1.50 1.12
C GLN A 159 -9.13 -0.17 1.81
N THR A 160 -9.90 -0.22 2.90
CA THR A 160 -10.01 0.89 3.87
C THR A 160 -9.56 0.39 5.23
N ILE A 161 -8.62 1.09 5.86
CA ILE A 161 -8.26 0.92 7.27
C ILE A 161 -8.93 2.03 8.05
N THR A 162 -9.86 1.67 8.93
CA THR A 162 -10.59 2.64 9.75
C THR A 162 -9.91 2.81 11.11
N GLY A 163 -9.94 4.03 11.63
CA GLY A 163 -9.44 4.33 12.98
C GLY A 163 -10.24 3.57 14.03
N SER A 164 -11.56 3.40 13.83
CA SER A 164 -12.40 2.55 14.67
C SER A 164 -11.89 1.09 14.77
N PHE A 165 -11.44 0.51 13.65
CA PHE A 165 -10.86 -0.83 13.64
C PHE A 165 -9.54 -0.88 14.43
N LEU A 166 -8.63 0.07 14.19
CA LEU A 166 -7.34 0.13 14.88
C LEU A 166 -7.51 0.34 16.39
N ILE A 167 -8.35 1.30 16.81
CA ILE A 167 -8.64 1.56 18.22
C ILE A 167 -9.23 0.33 18.90
N GLY A 168 -10.15 -0.38 18.25
CA GLY A 168 -10.70 -1.63 18.77
C GLY A 168 -9.65 -2.73 18.90
N LEU A 169 -8.77 -2.88 17.89
CA LEU A 169 -7.73 -3.91 17.88
C LEU A 169 -6.70 -3.71 18.99
N PHE A 170 -6.35 -2.46 19.29
CA PHE A 170 -5.32 -2.12 20.28
C PHE A 170 -5.89 -1.77 21.67
N ASN A 171 -7.20 -1.90 21.86
CA ASN A 171 -7.90 -1.46 23.08
C ASN A 171 -7.56 -0.01 23.46
N GLY A 172 -7.44 0.85 22.45
CA GLY A 172 -7.04 2.24 22.60
C GLY A 172 -8.17 3.17 23.02
N GLN A 173 -7.84 4.45 23.12
CA GLN A 173 -8.79 5.54 23.30
C GLN A 173 -8.66 6.49 22.11
N SER A 174 -9.78 6.83 21.47
CA SER A 174 -9.82 7.78 20.34
C SER A 174 -9.09 9.07 20.71
N GLY A 175 -8.13 9.49 19.89
CA GLY A 175 -7.41 10.76 20.05
C GLY A 175 -6.39 10.79 21.20
N GLU A 176 -5.98 9.63 21.71
CA GLU A 176 -4.93 9.57 22.74
C GLU A 176 -3.54 9.84 22.12
N THR A 177 -2.77 10.73 22.73
CA THR A 177 -1.58 11.35 22.14
C THR A 177 -0.24 10.75 22.58
N GLN A 178 -0.21 9.92 23.63
CA GLN A 178 1.03 9.50 24.29
C GLN A 178 1.32 8.00 24.17
N SER A 179 0.32 7.18 23.85
CA SER A 179 0.36 5.73 23.97
C SER A 179 0.33 5.03 22.61
N ASP A 180 0.97 3.86 22.56
CA ASP A 180 0.97 2.97 21.40
C ASP A 180 -0.42 2.40 21.07
N SER A 181 -1.41 2.61 21.93
CA SER A 181 -2.78 2.15 21.71
C SER A 181 -3.56 2.99 20.68
N SER A 182 -3.09 4.20 20.41
CA SER A 182 -3.64 5.13 19.40
C SER A 182 -2.54 5.79 18.55
N ASN A 183 -1.27 5.43 18.77
CA ASN A 183 -0.12 5.88 17.99
C ASN A 183 0.59 4.65 17.41
N ILE A 184 0.17 4.23 16.21
CA ILE A 184 0.47 2.91 15.66
C ILE A 184 1.20 3.07 14.33
N TYR A 185 2.30 2.32 14.15
CA TYR A 185 2.86 2.14 12.82
C TYR A 185 2.11 1.02 12.10
N VAL A 186 1.51 1.32 10.95
CA VAL A 186 0.71 0.34 10.20
C VAL A 186 1.43 0.01 8.90
N ASN A 187 1.56 -1.29 8.62
CA ASN A 187 2.16 -1.81 7.40
C ASN A 187 1.10 -2.54 6.59
N LEU A 188 0.99 -2.25 5.30
CA LEU A 188 0.12 -2.93 4.36
C LEU A 188 0.95 -3.53 3.23
N PHE A 189 0.80 -4.82 3.02
CA PHE A 189 1.44 -5.57 1.95
C PHE A 189 0.37 -6.00 0.95
N PHE A 190 0.48 -5.50 -0.27
CA PHE A 190 -0.50 -5.71 -1.32
C PHE A 190 -0.12 -6.93 -2.15
N SER A 191 -1.11 -7.78 -2.44
CA SER A 191 -0.89 -8.88 -3.39
C SER A 191 -0.58 -8.33 -4.80
N PRO A 192 0.09 -9.10 -5.67
CA PRO A 192 0.36 -8.66 -7.04
C PRO A 192 -0.88 -8.27 -7.85
N GLN A 193 -2.06 -8.77 -7.47
CA GLN A 193 -3.33 -8.51 -8.15
C GLN A 193 -4.04 -7.25 -7.64
N GLU A 194 -3.61 -6.68 -6.51
CA GLU A 194 -4.31 -5.60 -5.82
C GLU A 194 -3.38 -4.44 -5.45
N GLN A 195 -2.62 -4.00 -6.44
CA GLN A 195 -1.65 -2.92 -6.27
C GLN A 195 -2.37 -1.57 -6.27
N PHE A 196 -2.10 -0.76 -5.25
CA PHE A 196 -2.63 0.59 -5.19
C PHE A 196 -1.79 1.55 -6.05
N THR A 197 -2.41 2.67 -6.43
CA THR A 197 -1.73 3.78 -7.11
C THR A 197 -1.87 5.09 -6.35
N SER A 198 -2.87 5.17 -5.48
CA SER A 198 -3.09 6.29 -4.57
C SER A 198 -3.75 5.81 -3.29
N PHE A 199 -3.71 6.65 -2.28
CA PHE A 199 -4.51 6.49 -1.08
C PHE A 199 -5.04 7.86 -0.63
N SER A 200 -6.13 7.87 0.12
CA SER A 200 -6.67 9.07 0.77
C SER A 200 -6.67 8.90 2.29
N PHE A 201 -6.20 9.93 3.00
CA PHE A 201 -6.55 10.15 4.39
C PHE A 201 -7.87 10.90 4.44
N LYS A 202 -8.80 10.42 5.24
CA LYS A 202 -10.09 11.07 5.47
C LYS A 202 -10.33 11.21 6.96
N THR A 203 -10.83 12.37 7.35
CA THR A 203 -11.40 12.59 8.67
C THR A 203 -12.68 13.40 8.58
N SER A 204 -13.67 13.09 9.42
CA SER A 204 -14.89 13.91 9.55
C SER A 204 -14.83 14.91 10.71
N SER A 205 -13.75 14.89 11.51
CA SER A 205 -13.50 15.83 12.59
C SER A 205 -11.99 16.11 12.75
N GLN A 206 -11.66 17.15 13.49
CA GLN A 206 -10.27 17.45 13.83
C GLN A 206 -9.75 16.39 14.82
N ALA A 207 -8.59 15.75 14.61
CA ALA A 207 -7.72 15.76 13.43
C ALA A 207 -7.38 14.32 12.99
N PHE A 208 -6.64 14.17 11.89
CA PHE A 208 -5.77 13.02 11.67
C PHE A 208 -4.32 13.52 11.69
N GLU A 209 -3.39 12.67 12.16
CA GLU A 209 -1.96 12.98 12.21
C GLU A 209 -1.14 11.80 11.67
N VAL A 210 -0.21 12.10 10.77
CA VAL A 210 0.60 11.09 10.09
C VAL A 210 2.02 11.55 9.84
N ASP A 211 2.96 10.64 10.07
CA ASP A 211 4.36 10.81 9.70
C ASP A 211 4.94 9.51 9.10
N ASN A 212 6.18 9.55 8.64
CA ASN A 212 6.96 8.39 8.22
C ASN A 212 6.22 7.50 7.22
N LEU A 213 5.67 8.13 6.17
CA LEU A 213 5.05 7.43 5.07
C LEU A 213 6.13 6.68 4.29
N VAL A 214 5.94 5.38 4.10
CA VAL A 214 6.89 4.54 3.38
C VAL A 214 6.18 3.80 2.27
N VAL A 215 6.70 3.92 1.04
CA VAL A 215 6.17 3.22 -0.13
C VAL A 215 7.22 2.31 -0.71
N GLY A 216 6.88 1.03 -0.82
CA GLY A 216 7.70 0.04 -1.52
C GLY A 216 7.17 -0.20 -2.92
N TYR A 217 8.09 -0.36 -3.87
CA TYR A 217 7.76 -0.74 -5.23
C TYR A 217 8.58 -1.94 -5.72
N GLN A 218 8.07 -2.56 -6.77
CA GLN A 218 8.76 -3.59 -7.52
C GLN A 218 8.68 -3.27 -9.01
N VAL A 219 9.71 -3.64 -9.77
CA VAL A 219 9.73 -3.56 -11.23
C VAL A 219 9.94 -4.96 -11.78
N VAL A 220 8.92 -5.51 -12.43
CA VAL A 220 9.01 -6.85 -13.02
C VAL A 220 9.56 -6.73 -14.42
N ASN A 221 10.82 -7.13 -14.63
CA ASN A 221 11.35 -7.22 -15.99
C ASN A 221 10.77 -8.47 -16.66
N PRO A 222 10.03 -8.35 -17.77
CA PRO A 222 9.57 -9.52 -18.51
C PRO A 222 10.81 -10.31 -18.94
N VAL A 223 10.95 -11.53 -18.41
CA VAL A 223 11.98 -12.46 -18.84
C VAL A 223 11.60 -12.90 -20.25
N PRO A 224 12.47 -12.71 -21.26
CA PRO A 224 12.20 -13.22 -22.61
C PRO A 224 11.85 -14.70 -22.52
N GLU A 225 10.76 -15.11 -23.18
CA GLU A 225 10.39 -16.52 -23.23
C GLU A 225 11.62 -17.34 -23.64
N PRO A 226 11.94 -18.44 -22.93
CA PRO A 226 13.12 -19.23 -23.26
C PRO A 226 13.06 -19.61 -24.74
N ALA A 227 14.18 -19.44 -25.47
CA ALA A 227 14.29 -19.86 -26.87
C ALA A 227 13.83 -21.31 -27.10
N SER A 228 13.83 -22.13 -26.04
CA SER A 228 13.23 -23.46 -25.95
C SER A 228 11.76 -23.52 -26.39
N VAL A 229 10.92 -22.53 -26.05
CA VAL A 229 9.50 -22.48 -26.44
C VAL A 229 9.37 -22.19 -27.94
N ALA A 230 10.18 -21.27 -28.46
CA ALA A 230 10.25 -21.01 -29.90
C ALA A 230 10.77 -22.23 -30.68
N LEU A 231 11.82 -22.89 -30.19
CA LEU A 231 12.36 -24.13 -30.77
C LEU A 231 11.37 -25.30 -30.69
N LEU A 232 10.61 -25.41 -29.60
CA LEU A 232 9.54 -26.39 -29.44
C LEU A 232 8.42 -26.14 -30.48
N GLY A 233 8.00 -24.87 -30.63
CA GLY A 233 7.04 -24.46 -31.65
C GLY A 233 7.51 -24.76 -33.07
N LEU A 234 8.77 -24.44 -33.38
CA LEU A 234 9.39 -24.77 -34.67
C LEU A 234 9.51 -26.27 -34.90
N GLY A 235 9.86 -27.03 -33.85
CA GLY A 235 9.92 -28.50 -33.88
C GLY A 235 8.56 -29.12 -34.23
N PHE A 236 7.48 -28.65 -33.58
CA PHE A 236 6.12 -29.11 -33.90
C PHE A 236 5.67 -28.71 -35.30
N ALA A 237 5.99 -27.50 -35.76
CA ALA A 237 5.71 -27.07 -37.12
C ALA A 237 6.43 -27.99 -38.13
N GLY A 238 7.72 -28.26 -37.92
CA GLY A 238 8.52 -29.17 -38.75
C GLY A 238 7.94 -30.58 -38.84
N LEU A 239 7.51 -31.16 -37.70
CA LEU A 239 6.85 -32.46 -37.65
C LEU A 239 5.51 -32.47 -38.41
N GLY A 240 4.73 -31.39 -38.30
CA GLY A 240 3.47 -31.22 -39.04
C GLY A 240 3.68 -31.18 -40.56
N PHE A 241 4.69 -30.44 -41.03
CA PHE A 241 5.04 -30.38 -42.45
C PHE A 241 5.54 -31.73 -42.99
N ALA A 242 6.39 -32.43 -42.24
CA ALA A 242 6.88 -33.76 -42.61
C ALA A 242 5.72 -34.77 -42.76
N ARG A 243 4.76 -34.76 -41.84
CA ARG A 243 3.58 -35.65 -41.88
C ARG A 243 2.65 -35.38 -43.07
N ARG A 244 2.52 -34.11 -43.48
CA ARG A 244 1.74 -33.74 -44.69
C ARG A 244 2.40 -34.20 -45.99
N ARG A 245 3.74 -34.17 -46.05
CA ARG A 245 4.50 -34.61 -47.22
C ARG A 245 4.38 -36.13 -47.43
N ASN A 246 4.45 -36.90 -46.35
CA ASN A 246 4.34 -38.36 -46.41
C ASN A 246 2.94 -38.87 -46.77
N ARG A 247 1.88 -38.06 -46.58
CA ARG A 247 0.50 -38.38 -47.01
C ARG A 247 0.22 -38.11 -48.49
N LYS A 248 1.09 -37.39 -49.20
CA LYS A 248 0.94 -37.14 -50.66
C LYS A 248 1.72 -38.13 -51.52
N GLN A 249 2.53 -39.00 -50.92
CA GLN A 249 3.35 -40.00 -51.61
C GLN A 249 2.88 -41.44 -51.37
N ALA A 250 1.75 -41.62 -50.70
CA ALA A 250 1.01 -42.88 -50.58
C ALA A 250 -0.34 -42.70 -51.27
#